data_AF-A0AAJ5ZGI7-F1
#
_entry.id   AF-A0AAJ5ZGI7-F1
#
_cell.length_a   1.000
_cell.length_b   1.000
_cell.length_c   1.000
_cell.angle_alpha   90.00
_cell.angle_beta   90.00
_cell.angle_gamma   90.00
#
_symmetry.space_group_name_H-M   'P 1'
#
loop_
_entity.id
_entity.type
_entity.pdbx_description
1 polymer ?
#
loop_
_entity_poly.entity_id
_entity_poly.type
_entity_poly.pdbx_seq_one_letter_code
_entity_poly.pdbx_strand_id
1 'polypeptide(L)'
;MQAHFAKTLRPILMIVLGILFVVPLACQGAAGEDGHAGPVGPPGPPGATGLTGDGIIGPIGGAGSAGPAGPEGPQGQAGPQGESVVLADLQSMVDLAVENHATAGSDADKIALGGRLYDNWMVESGIEALPGDHPLWSTQTTNTRTEATTFRCKECHGWDYKGDTGAYATGSHFTGFTGVMRAGKMMSKDDLVQVLRGGFNSNHDFRFDISRKNLDALAAFLDLGLVNYSEFIDYDTKLPRQTPVMANGQTRYSRTCASCHGADGKNINFKIAEAPQYLADIAVANPWEFLHKALYGQPGVSGMPPVSTRGWSDQDLTDLLAYVQSLAD
;
A
#
# COMPACT_ATOMS: atom_id res chain seq x y z
N MET A 1 49.92 -15.69 37.09
CA MET A 1 49.36 -15.59 35.72
C MET A 1 48.42 -14.39 35.70
N GLN A 2 48.99 -13.23 35.39
CA GLN A 2 48.29 -11.97 35.16
C GLN A 2 48.35 -11.66 33.66
N ALA A 3 47.42 -10.79 33.23
CA ALA A 3 47.29 -10.16 31.92
C ALA A 3 46.54 -10.99 30.85
N HIS A 4 45.34 -10.51 30.47
CA HIS A 4 44.90 -10.29 29.07
C HIS A 4 43.43 -9.82 28.91
N PHE A 5 42.77 -9.29 29.95
CA PHE A 5 41.37 -8.84 29.85
C PHE A 5 41.14 -7.32 29.66
N ALA A 6 42.14 -6.58 29.14
CA ALA A 6 42.07 -5.10 29.09
C ALA A 6 42.56 -4.49 27.77
N LYS A 7 42.06 -4.94 26.61
CA LYS A 7 42.45 -4.34 25.30
C LYS A 7 41.36 -4.03 24.27
N THR A 8 40.07 -4.21 24.55
CA THR A 8 39.01 -3.89 23.57
C THR A 8 38.03 -2.79 23.98
N LEU A 9 38.14 -2.23 25.20
CA LEU A 9 37.27 -1.13 25.64
C LEU A 9 37.84 0.29 25.39
N ARG A 10 38.99 0.39 24.72
CA ARG A 10 39.75 1.65 24.57
C ARG A 10 39.55 2.47 23.27
N PRO A 11 38.94 1.97 22.16
CA PRO A 11 38.65 2.85 21.02
C PRO A 11 37.27 3.53 21.11
N ILE A 12 36.33 3.00 21.91
CA ILE A 12 34.98 3.56 22.02
C ILE A 12 34.96 4.82 22.91
N LEU A 13 35.80 4.87 23.95
CA LEU A 13 35.86 6.02 24.87
C LEU A 13 36.56 7.27 24.26
N MET A 14 37.38 7.11 23.22
CA MET A 14 38.04 8.25 22.56
C MET A 14 37.24 8.85 21.40
N ILE A 15 36.27 8.12 20.82
CA ILE A 15 35.33 8.71 19.84
C ILE A 15 34.32 9.61 20.56
N VAL A 16 33.97 9.28 21.81
CA VAL A 16 33.05 10.09 22.63
C VAL A 16 33.72 11.37 23.19
N LEU A 17 35.06 11.39 23.35
CA LEU A 17 35.79 12.56 23.86
C LEU A 17 36.34 13.50 22.77
N GLY A 18 36.30 13.09 21.50
CA GLY A 18 36.78 13.86 20.34
C GLY A 18 35.77 14.82 19.71
N ILE A 19 34.53 14.88 20.21
CA ILE A 19 33.49 15.81 19.75
C ILE A 19 33.48 17.10 20.60
N LEU A 20 34.44 17.27 21.51
CA LEU A 20 34.41 18.38 22.48
C LEU A 20 35.10 19.68 22.04
N PHE A 21 35.67 19.80 20.84
CA PHE A 21 36.24 21.08 20.41
C PHE A 21 36.15 21.30 18.90
N VAL A 22 35.67 22.50 18.54
CA VAL A 22 35.58 23.12 17.21
C VAL A 22 34.27 22.88 16.44
N VAL A 23 33.23 23.67 16.76
CA VAL A 23 32.55 24.56 15.79
C VAL A 23 31.93 25.75 16.56
N PRO A 24 32.53 26.96 16.58
CA PRO A 24 31.78 28.17 16.86
C PRO A 24 31.49 28.84 15.52
N LEU A 25 30.34 28.53 14.94
CA LEU A 25 29.61 29.44 14.08
C LEU A 25 28.17 28.95 14.02
N ALA A 26 27.32 29.54 14.87
CA ALA A 26 25.88 29.43 14.71
C ALA A 26 25.54 30.06 13.36
N CYS A 27 25.23 29.22 12.36
CA CYS A 27 24.56 29.71 11.17
C CYS A 27 23.13 30.01 11.60
N GLN A 28 22.75 31.29 11.66
CA GLN A 28 21.34 31.68 11.73
C GLN A 28 20.61 30.92 10.61
N GLY A 29 19.54 30.19 10.94
CA GLY A 29 18.67 29.64 9.90
C GLY A 29 18.22 30.78 8.98
N ALA A 30 18.38 30.62 7.67
CA ALA A 30 17.94 31.63 6.71
C ALA A 30 16.44 31.91 6.93
N ALA A 31 16.05 33.18 6.78
CA ALA A 31 14.63 33.54 6.80
C ALA A 31 13.88 32.69 5.76
N GLY A 32 12.68 32.21 6.11
CA GLY A 32 11.85 31.47 5.17
C GLY A 32 11.56 32.31 3.93
N GLU A 33 11.53 31.67 2.77
CA GLU A 33 11.24 32.32 1.48
C GLU A 33 9.84 32.96 1.52
N ASP A 34 9.68 34.13 0.91
CA ASP A 34 8.38 34.81 0.84
C ASP A 34 7.35 33.91 0.11
N GLY A 35 6.12 33.88 0.62
CA GLY A 35 5.06 33.07 0.02
C GLY A 35 4.69 33.59 -1.36
N HIS A 36 4.65 32.72 -2.37
CA HIS A 36 4.25 33.08 -3.73
C HIS A 36 2.88 33.79 -3.76
N ALA A 37 2.74 34.78 -4.63
CA ALA A 37 1.48 35.51 -4.82
C ALA A 37 0.32 34.54 -5.13
N GLY A 38 -0.84 34.79 -4.53
CA GLY A 38 -2.04 33.99 -4.78
C GLY A 38 -2.48 34.03 -6.25
N PRO A 39 -3.22 33.02 -6.74
CA PRO A 39 -3.68 32.97 -8.13
C PRO A 39 -4.55 34.19 -8.47
N VAL A 40 -4.49 34.63 -9.73
CA VAL A 40 -5.35 35.71 -10.25
C VAL A 40 -6.82 35.28 -10.14
N GLY A 41 -7.70 36.17 -9.66
CA GLY A 41 -9.12 35.88 -9.53
C GLY A 41 -9.80 35.56 -10.88
N PRO A 42 -10.92 34.80 -10.89
CA PRO A 42 -11.61 34.45 -12.12
C PRO A 42 -12.11 35.70 -12.88
N PRO A 43 -12.29 35.64 -14.21
CA PRO A 43 -12.88 36.73 -14.99
C PRO A 43 -14.27 37.10 -14.46
N GLY A 44 -14.61 38.39 -14.50
CA GLY A 44 -15.95 38.87 -14.12
C GLY A 44 -17.05 38.30 -15.02
N PRO A 45 -18.32 38.24 -14.55
CA PRO A 45 -19.43 37.76 -15.35
C PRO A 45 -19.62 38.61 -16.63
N PRO A 46 -20.15 38.03 -17.72
CA PRO A 46 -20.48 38.79 -18.94
C PRO A 46 -21.42 39.96 -18.64
N GLY A 47 -21.25 41.06 -19.38
CA GLY A 47 -22.14 42.22 -19.26
C GLY A 47 -23.60 41.87 -19.60
N ALA A 48 -24.54 42.61 -19.00
CA ALA A 48 -25.96 42.42 -19.24
C ALA A 48 -26.31 42.53 -20.73
N THR A 49 -27.20 41.66 -21.20
CA THR A 49 -27.75 41.73 -22.56
C THR A 49 -28.50 43.05 -22.75
N GLY A 50 -28.27 43.73 -23.88
CA GLY A 50 -28.94 44.99 -24.19
C GLY A 50 -30.46 44.84 -24.26
N LEU A 51 -31.19 45.93 -23.95
CA LEU A 51 -32.66 45.96 -23.98
C LEU A 51 -33.18 45.65 -25.39
N THR A 52 -34.22 44.81 -25.45
CA THR A 52 -34.84 44.32 -26.68
C THR A 52 -35.69 45.42 -27.32
N GLY A 53 -35.44 45.76 -28.59
CA GLY A 53 -36.28 46.65 -29.39
C GLY A 53 -36.30 46.18 -30.85
N ASP A 54 -37.48 46.22 -31.48
CA ASP A 54 -37.73 46.03 -32.91
C ASP A 54 -37.01 44.85 -33.60
N GLY A 55 -36.90 43.70 -32.91
CA GLY A 55 -36.50 42.43 -33.52
C GLY A 55 -35.00 42.15 -33.65
N ILE A 56 -34.13 42.98 -33.06
CA ILE A 56 -32.69 42.74 -33.01
C ILE A 56 -32.22 42.64 -31.55
N ILE A 57 -31.69 41.48 -31.16
CA ILE A 57 -31.03 41.29 -29.86
C ILE A 57 -29.75 42.13 -29.89
N GLY A 58 -29.63 43.07 -28.94
CA GLY A 58 -28.41 43.87 -28.80
C GLY A 58 -27.19 42.99 -28.51
N PRO A 59 -25.98 43.39 -28.95
CA PRO A 59 -24.77 42.60 -28.74
C PRO A 59 -24.54 42.31 -27.25
N ILE A 60 -24.09 41.09 -26.94
CA ILE A 60 -23.67 40.70 -25.58
C ILE A 60 -22.52 41.62 -25.15
N GLY A 61 -22.62 42.20 -23.95
CA GLY A 61 -21.54 43.02 -23.40
C GLY A 61 -20.24 42.21 -23.28
N GLY A 62 -19.10 42.85 -23.56
CA GLY A 62 -17.79 42.19 -23.50
C GLY A 62 -17.53 41.51 -22.14
N ALA A 63 -16.66 40.50 -22.14
CA ALA A 63 -16.24 39.83 -20.91
C ALA A 63 -15.65 40.84 -19.92
N GLY A 64 -15.97 40.69 -18.63
CA GLY A 64 -15.38 41.51 -17.58
C GLY A 64 -13.85 41.37 -17.52
N SER A 65 -13.15 42.43 -17.13
CA SER A 65 -11.70 42.38 -16.93
C SER A 65 -11.31 41.29 -15.91
N ALA A 66 -10.12 40.71 -16.06
CA ALA A 66 -9.56 39.80 -15.07
C ALA A 66 -9.54 40.47 -13.68
N GLY A 67 -9.81 39.68 -12.63
CA GLY A 67 -9.70 40.16 -11.25
C GLY A 67 -8.26 40.57 -10.90
N PRO A 68 -8.06 41.40 -9.86
CA PRO A 68 -6.72 41.72 -9.39
C PRO A 68 -5.97 40.46 -8.93
N ALA A 69 -4.64 40.51 -8.95
CA ALA A 69 -3.82 39.48 -8.32
C ALA A 69 -4.17 39.36 -6.82
N GLY A 70 -4.13 38.15 -6.28
CA GLY A 70 -4.32 37.94 -4.84
C GLY A 70 -3.21 38.61 -4.02
N PRO A 71 -3.44 38.90 -2.73
CA PRO A 71 -2.39 39.43 -1.87
C PRO A 71 -1.20 38.45 -1.79
N GLU A 72 -0.03 39.01 -1.53
CA GLU A 72 1.18 38.24 -1.22
C GLU A 72 0.95 37.37 0.02
N GLY A 73 1.49 36.14 0.02
CA GLY A 73 1.36 35.25 1.15
C GLY A 73 2.10 35.80 2.38
N PRO A 74 1.72 35.38 3.61
CA PRO A 74 2.47 35.77 4.80
C PRO A 74 3.92 35.25 4.69
N GLN A 75 4.88 36.05 5.15
CA GLN A 75 6.28 35.65 5.27
C GLN A 75 6.38 34.37 6.12
N GLY A 76 7.18 33.41 5.68
CA GLY A 76 7.44 32.18 6.44
C GLY A 76 8.01 32.49 7.83
N GLN A 77 7.60 31.71 8.84
CA GLN A 77 8.15 31.87 10.18
C GLN A 77 9.66 31.66 10.18
N ALA A 78 10.39 32.45 10.98
CA ALA A 78 11.81 32.24 11.19
C ALA A 78 12.06 30.81 11.68
N GLY A 79 13.06 30.13 11.12
CA GLY A 79 13.44 28.79 11.56
C GLY A 79 13.79 28.77 13.06
N PRO A 80 13.58 27.63 13.74
CA PRO A 80 13.88 27.54 15.17
C PRO A 80 15.34 27.91 15.43
N GLN A 81 15.56 28.75 16.44
CA GLN A 81 16.91 29.06 16.90
C GLN A 81 17.55 27.76 17.39
N GLY A 82 18.74 27.42 16.88
CA GLY A 82 19.44 26.22 17.29
C GLY A 82 19.80 26.28 18.77
N GLU A 83 18.98 25.69 19.62
CA GLU A 83 19.31 25.46 21.02
C GLU A 83 20.32 24.32 21.11
N SER A 84 21.29 24.48 22.00
CA SER A 84 22.27 23.45 22.31
C SER A 84 21.56 22.22 22.86
N VAL A 85 21.54 21.15 22.07
CA VAL A 85 20.90 19.89 22.45
C VAL A 85 21.61 19.32 23.69
N VAL A 86 20.96 19.39 24.85
CA VAL A 86 21.39 18.65 26.03
C VAL A 86 20.91 17.20 25.89
N LEU A 87 21.61 16.22 26.47
CA LEU A 87 21.25 14.79 26.30
C LEU A 87 19.80 14.44 26.67
N ALA A 88 19.12 15.27 27.46
CA ALA A 88 17.70 15.14 27.77
C ALA A 88 16.79 15.41 26.55
N ASP A 89 17.19 16.32 25.66
CA ASP A 89 16.41 16.67 24.47
C ASP A 89 16.48 15.57 23.40
N LEU A 90 17.60 14.82 23.33
CA LEU A 90 17.68 13.66 22.45
C LEU A 90 16.64 12.59 22.81
N GLN A 91 16.42 12.36 24.11
CA GLN A 91 15.39 11.43 24.56
C GLN A 91 13.99 11.95 24.22
N SER A 92 13.74 13.26 24.37
CA SER A 92 12.45 13.86 23.99
C SER A 92 12.17 13.82 22.48
N MET A 93 13.19 13.95 21.63
CA MET A 93 13.06 13.81 20.18
C MET A 93 12.85 12.34 19.77
N VAL A 94 13.47 11.39 20.49
CA VAL A 94 13.20 9.97 20.34
C VAL A 94 11.77 9.64 20.77
N ASP A 95 11.31 10.19 21.90
CA ASP A 95 9.95 9.98 22.41
C ASP A 95 8.89 10.61 21.47
N LEU A 96 9.15 11.80 20.91
CA LEU A 96 8.27 12.45 19.92
C LEU A 96 8.25 11.71 18.57
N ALA A 97 9.39 11.14 18.15
CA ALA A 97 9.47 10.28 16.97
C ALA A 97 8.75 8.94 17.19
N VAL A 98 8.79 8.40 18.42
CA VAL A 98 8.05 7.20 18.82
C VAL A 98 6.54 7.48 18.90
N GLU A 99 6.11 8.64 19.40
CA GLU A 99 4.69 9.05 19.44
C GLU A 99 4.11 9.34 18.05
N ASN A 100 4.89 9.94 17.13
CA ASN A 100 4.47 10.13 15.73
C ASN A 100 4.43 8.81 14.94
N HIS A 101 5.22 7.79 15.29
CA HIS A 101 5.10 6.43 14.76
C HIS A 101 3.94 5.63 15.36
N ALA A 102 3.41 6.04 16.52
CA ALA A 102 2.31 5.33 17.18
C ALA A 102 0.92 5.73 16.69
N THR A 103 0.78 6.87 16.00
CA THR A 103 -0.54 7.44 15.61
C THR A 103 -0.86 7.35 14.11
N ALA A 104 0.15 7.17 13.26
CA ALA A 104 0.00 6.61 11.92
C ALA A 104 0.46 5.15 11.99
N GLY A 105 -0.43 4.19 11.72
CA GLY A 105 -0.04 2.76 11.71
C GLY A 105 1.30 2.57 11.01
N SER A 106 2.14 1.68 11.56
CA SER A 106 3.50 1.46 11.08
C SER A 106 3.52 1.26 9.56
N ASP A 107 4.64 1.52 8.88
CA ASP A 107 4.69 1.29 7.43
C ASP A 107 4.32 -0.16 7.06
N ALA A 108 4.55 -1.12 7.96
CA ALA A 108 4.08 -2.49 7.84
C ALA A 108 2.54 -2.61 7.88
N ASP A 109 1.85 -1.85 8.75
CA ASP A 109 0.38 -1.82 8.80
C ASP A 109 -0.23 -1.18 7.55
N LYS A 110 0.42 -0.14 7.00
CA LYS A 110 0.00 0.48 5.74
C LYS A 110 0.13 -0.50 4.58
N ILE A 111 1.24 -1.24 4.52
CA ILE A 111 1.46 -2.29 3.50
C ILE A 111 0.42 -3.41 3.66
N ALA A 112 0.13 -3.85 4.89
CA ALA A 112 -0.89 -4.85 5.17
C ALA A 112 -2.29 -4.37 4.75
N LEU A 113 -2.64 -3.11 5.03
CA LEU A 113 -3.87 -2.50 4.53
C LEU A 113 -3.91 -2.48 3.00
N GLY A 114 -2.82 -2.07 2.35
CA GLY A 114 -2.70 -2.06 0.90
C GLY A 114 -2.90 -3.44 0.27
N GLY A 115 -2.37 -4.51 0.87
CA GLY A 115 -2.60 -5.88 0.41
C GLY A 115 -4.08 -6.29 0.50
N ARG A 116 -4.77 -6.00 1.61
CA ARG A 116 -6.22 -6.26 1.70
C ARG A 116 -7.03 -5.45 0.69
N LEU A 117 -6.64 -4.20 0.44
CA LEU A 117 -7.27 -3.38 -0.61
C LEU A 117 -7.03 -3.98 -2.01
N TYR A 118 -5.84 -4.52 -2.28
CA TYR A 118 -5.52 -5.17 -3.55
C TYR A 118 -6.40 -6.41 -3.81
N ASP A 119 -6.69 -7.17 -2.76
CA ASP A 119 -7.65 -8.27 -2.79
C ASP A 119 -9.08 -7.76 -3.08
N ASN A 120 -9.61 -6.93 -2.17
CA ASN A 120 -10.97 -6.42 -2.26
C ASN A 120 -11.13 -5.10 -1.49
N TRP A 121 -10.79 -4.00 -2.17
CA TRP A 121 -10.87 -2.66 -1.60
C TRP A 121 -12.29 -2.24 -1.21
N MET A 122 -13.33 -2.73 -1.88
CA MET A 122 -14.72 -2.40 -1.52
C MET A 122 -15.07 -2.95 -0.14
N VAL A 123 -14.80 -4.25 0.08
CA VAL A 123 -15.03 -4.92 1.37
C VAL A 123 -14.17 -4.33 2.47
N GLU A 124 -12.88 -4.11 2.20
CA GLU A 124 -11.97 -3.51 3.20
C GLU A 124 -12.36 -2.07 3.54
N SER A 125 -12.88 -1.30 2.58
CA SER A 125 -13.35 0.08 2.80
C SER A 125 -14.76 0.14 3.39
N GLY A 126 -15.45 -1.01 3.53
CA GLY A 126 -16.83 -1.07 4.02
C GLY A 126 -17.84 -0.37 3.12
N ILE A 127 -17.55 -0.27 1.81
CA ILE A 127 -18.48 0.34 0.86
C ILE A 127 -19.31 -0.72 0.14
N GLU A 128 -20.48 -0.32 -0.34
CA GLU A 128 -21.30 -1.19 -1.17
C GLU A 128 -20.63 -1.51 -2.51
N ALA A 129 -20.94 -2.68 -3.05
CA ALA A 129 -20.47 -3.13 -4.35
C ALA A 129 -20.86 -2.11 -5.43
N LEU A 130 -19.88 -1.69 -6.23
CA LEU A 130 -20.16 -0.82 -7.37
C LEU A 130 -21.03 -1.54 -8.41
N PRO A 131 -21.97 -0.83 -9.05
CA PRO A 131 -22.76 -1.39 -10.13
C PRO A 131 -21.96 -1.47 -11.43
N GLY A 132 -22.24 -2.51 -12.23
CA GLY A 132 -21.63 -2.72 -13.53
C GLY A 132 -20.20 -3.26 -13.45
N ASP A 133 -19.58 -3.44 -14.61
CA ASP A 133 -18.20 -3.90 -14.72
C ASP A 133 -17.22 -2.73 -14.67
N HIS A 134 -15.99 -3.02 -14.23
CA HIS A 134 -14.87 -2.10 -14.33
C HIS A 134 -14.68 -1.66 -15.80
N PRO A 135 -14.45 -0.38 -16.11
CA PRO A 135 -14.44 0.11 -17.50
C PRO A 135 -13.45 -0.60 -18.44
N LEU A 136 -12.29 -1.02 -17.92
CA LEU A 136 -11.34 -1.82 -18.70
C LEU A 136 -11.78 -3.27 -18.94
N TRP A 137 -12.75 -3.79 -18.21
CA TRP A 137 -13.17 -5.18 -18.32
C TRP A 137 -13.69 -5.53 -19.71
N SER A 138 -14.28 -4.57 -20.43
CA SER A 138 -14.74 -4.76 -21.80
C SER A 138 -13.63 -4.95 -22.84
N THR A 139 -12.36 -4.74 -22.47
CA THR A 139 -11.22 -4.93 -23.39
C THR A 139 -10.69 -6.36 -23.41
N GLN A 140 -11.26 -7.25 -22.59
CA GLN A 140 -10.97 -8.68 -22.58
C GLN A 140 -12.26 -9.48 -22.78
N THR A 141 -12.16 -10.73 -23.23
CA THR A 141 -13.33 -11.60 -23.52
C THR A 141 -13.21 -13.01 -22.94
N THR A 142 -12.16 -13.28 -22.17
CA THR A 142 -11.81 -14.63 -21.70
C THR A 142 -12.29 -14.91 -20.28
N ASN A 143 -12.26 -13.92 -19.40
CA ASN A 143 -12.79 -14.02 -18.04
C ASN A 143 -14.25 -13.58 -18.02
N THR A 144 -15.15 -14.47 -17.60
CA THR A 144 -16.60 -14.29 -17.65
C THR A 144 -17.21 -13.71 -16.37
N ARG A 145 -16.37 -13.28 -15.42
CA ARG A 145 -16.84 -12.61 -14.20
C ARG A 145 -17.43 -11.24 -14.51
N THR A 146 -18.26 -10.76 -13.60
CA THR A 146 -19.05 -9.54 -13.75
C THR A 146 -19.11 -8.75 -12.45
N GLU A 147 -19.65 -7.54 -12.55
CA GLU A 147 -19.98 -6.62 -11.48
C GLU A 147 -18.74 -6.28 -10.63
N ALA A 148 -18.93 -6.07 -9.33
CA ALA A 148 -17.87 -5.80 -8.37
C ALA A 148 -16.66 -6.75 -8.43
N THR A 149 -16.80 -7.98 -8.93
CA THR A 149 -15.64 -8.89 -9.05
C THR A 149 -14.59 -8.35 -10.01
N THR A 150 -15.01 -7.62 -11.05
CA THR A 150 -14.14 -7.03 -12.08
C THR A 150 -13.32 -5.83 -11.57
N PHE A 151 -13.72 -5.25 -10.43
CA PHE A 151 -13.02 -4.13 -9.79
C PHE A 151 -11.91 -4.55 -8.83
N ARG A 152 -11.75 -5.86 -8.57
CA ARG A 152 -10.70 -6.37 -7.67
C ARG A 152 -9.36 -6.39 -8.40
N CYS A 153 -8.33 -5.76 -7.85
CA CYS A 153 -7.02 -5.66 -8.50
C CYS A 153 -6.46 -7.04 -8.85
N LYS A 154 -6.60 -8.01 -7.92
CA LYS A 154 -6.19 -9.40 -8.15
C LYS A 154 -6.87 -10.07 -9.35
N GLU A 155 -8.05 -9.62 -9.77
CA GLU A 155 -8.78 -10.27 -10.86
C GLU A 155 -8.14 -9.97 -12.22
N CYS A 156 -7.58 -8.78 -12.38
CA CYS A 156 -6.79 -8.39 -13.55
C CYS A 156 -5.32 -8.80 -13.41
N HIS A 157 -4.74 -8.56 -12.23
CA HIS A 157 -3.29 -8.60 -12.03
C HIS A 157 -2.77 -9.87 -11.35
N GLY A 158 -3.67 -10.78 -10.97
CA GLY A 158 -3.34 -12.06 -10.34
C GLY A 158 -3.04 -11.94 -8.85
N TRP A 159 -3.30 -13.02 -8.11
CA TRP A 159 -2.84 -13.14 -6.72
C TRP A 159 -1.33 -13.22 -6.59
N ASP A 160 -0.67 -13.61 -7.69
CA ASP A 160 0.77 -13.67 -7.80
C ASP A 160 1.40 -12.39 -8.37
N TYR A 161 0.57 -11.36 -8.62
CA TYR A 161 0.96 -10.04 -9.12
C TYR A 161 1.51 -10.03 -10.56
N LYS A 162 1.44 -11.15 -11.28
CA LYS A 162 2.06 -11.32 -12.61
C LYS A 162 1.08 -11.31 -13.78
N GLY A 163 -0.23 -11.27 -13.49
CA GLY A 163 -1.29 -11.17 -14.50
C GLY A 163 -1.16 -12.25 -15.58
N ASP A 164 -1.11 -11.81 -16.83
CA ASP A 164 -0.96 -12.62 -18.06
C ASP A 164 0.33 -13.46 -18.16
N THR A 165 1.32 -13.20 -17.31
CA THR A 165 2.58 -13.98 -17.26
C THR A 165 2.69 -14.87 -16.03
N GLY A 166 1.62 -14.96 -15.24
CA GLY A 166 1.57 -15.59 -13.94
C GLY A 166 0.67 -16.82 -13.84
N ALA A 167 0.19 -17.07 -12.62
CA ALA A 167 -0.83 -18.07 -12.32
C ALA A 167 -2.12 -17.86 -13.12
N TYR A 168 -2.38 -16.62 -13.55
CA TYR A 168 -3.54 -16.24 -14.36
C TYR A 168 -3.24 -16.19 -15.86
N ALA A 169 -2.08 -16.68 -16.31
CA ALA A 169 -1.75 -16.76 -17.74
C ALA A 169 -2.69 -17.68 -18.54
N THR A 170 -3.41 -18.57 -17.86
CA THR A 170 -4.41 -19.47 -18.46
C THR A 170 -5.58 -19.70 -17.50
N GLY A 171 -6.59 -20.45 -17.96
CA GLY A 171 -7.73 -20.87 -17.14
C GLY A 171 -8.81 -19.80 -16.99
N SER A 172 -9.73 -20.02 -16.07
CA SER A 172 -10.95 -19.19 -15.92
C SER A 172 -10.69 -17.77 -15.42
N HIS A 173 -9.48 -17.48 -14.94
CA HIS A 173 -9.07 -16.16 -14.48
C HIS A 173 -8.29 -15.37 -15.52
N PHE A 174 -7.92 -15.96 -16.66
CA PHE A 174 -7.14 -15.27 -17.68
C PHE A 174 -7.90 -14.07 -18.25
N THR A 175 -7.26 -12.90 -18.23
CA THR A 175 -7.77 -11.64 -18.77
C THR A 175 -6.88 -11.04 -19.85
N GLY A 176 -5.61 -11.46 -19.93
CA GLY A 176 -4.59 -10.82 -20.77
C GLY A 176 -4.05 -9.49 -20.22
N PHE A 177 -4.47 -9.06 -19.02
CA PHE A 177 -3.91 -7.88 -18.38
C PHE A 177 -2.54 -8.19 -17.76
N THR A 178 -1.61 -7.23 -17.87
CA THR A 178 -0.27 -7.38 -17.32
C THR A 178 -0.27 -7.33 -15.79
N GLY A 179 0.69 -8.00 -15.16
CA GLY A 179 0.91 -7.92 -13.71
C GLY A 179 1.42 -6.57 -13.22
N VAL A 180 1.47 -6.42 -11.89
CA VAL A 180 1.94 -5.19 -11.21
C VAL A 180 3.40 -5.25 -10.76
N MET A 181 4.06 -6.41 -10.80
CA MET A 181 5.46 -6.57 -10.36
C MET A 181 6.43 -5.57 -11.01
N ARG A 182 6.29 -5.33 -12.32
CA ARG A 182 7.16 -4.37 -13.03
C ARG A 182 6.87 -2.94 -12.60
N ALA A 183 5.60 -2.57 -12.45
CA ALA A 183 5.22 -1.23 -12.02
C ALA A 183 5.76 -0.95 -10.61
N GLY A 184 5.54 -1.86 -9.66
CA GLY A 184 6.04 -1.75 -8.29
C GLY A 184 7.56 -1.57 -8.20
N LYS A 185 8.32 -2.22 -9.09
CA LYS A 185 9.79 -2.09 -9.11
C LYS A 185 10.32 -0.82 -9.78
N MET A 186 9.59 -0.29 -10.76
CA MET A 186 10.12 0.71 -11.70
C MET A 186 9.53 2.11 -11.49
N MET A 187 8.40 2.23 -10.80
CA MET A 187 7.67 3.48 -10.62
C MET A 187 7.86 4.00 -9.20
N SER A 188 7.89 5.32 -9.03
CA SER A 188 7.84 5.90 -7.69
C SER A 188 6.46 5.67 -7.06
N LYS A 189 6.36 5.77 -5.73
CA LYS A 189 5.07 5.72 -5.03
C LYS A 189 4.07 6.74 -5.57
N ASP A 190 4.53 7.95 -5.90
CA ASP A 190 3.66 8.99 -6.47
C ASP A 190 3.18 8.62 -7.87
N ASP A 191 4.05 8.05 -8.72
CA ASP A 191 3.65 7.56 -10.04
C ASP A 191 2.64 6.41 -9.93
N LEU A 192 2.80 5.51 -8.96
CA LEU A 192 1.83 4.44 -8.67
C LEU A 192 0.47 5.01 -8.26
N VAL A 193 0.44 6.05 -7.40
CA VAL A 193 -0.79 6.76 -7.07
C VAL A 193 -1.42 7.39 -8.32
N GLN A 194 -0.62 7.94 -9.24
CA GLN A 194 -1.12 8.50 -10.49
C GLN A 194 -1.71 7.44 -11.43
N VAL A 195 -1.12 6.23 -11.49
CA VAL A 195 -1.72 5.08 -12.21
C VAL A 195 -3.09 4.74 -11.64
N LEU A 196 -3.22 4.66 -10.31
CA LEU A 196 -4.49 4.35 -9.63
C LEU A 196 -5.54 5.46 -9.79
N ARG A 197 -5.12 6.68 -10.12
CA ARG A 197 -6.00 7.85 -10.34
C ARG A 197 -6.23 8.14 -11.83
N GLY A 198 -5.98 7.15 -12.68
CA GLY A 198 -6.21 7.23 -14.12
C GLY A 198 -5.26 8.15 -14.89
N GLY A 199 -4.12 8.54 -14.33
CA GLY A 199 -3.16 9.45 -14.96
C GLY A 199 -2.55 8.93 -16.27
N PHE A 200 -2.48 7.61 -16.43
CA PHE A 200 -2.01 6.94 -17.64
C PHE A 200 -3.15 6.35 -18.48
N ASN A 201 -4.27 6.02 -17.85
CA ASN A 201 -5.46 5.49 -18.49
C ASN A 201 -6.69 5.86 -17.66
N SER A 202 -7.55 6.73 -18.19
CA SER A 202 -8.74 7.22 -17.49
C SER A 202 -9.74 6.11 -17.13
N ASN A 203 -9.70 4.97 -17.81
CA ASN A 203 -10.55 3.82 -17.52
C ASN A 203 -10.06 3.00 -16.31
N HIS A 204 -8.92 3.37 -15.73
CA HIS A 204 -8.32 2.80 -14.52
C HIS A 204 -8.28 3.85 -13.38
N ASP A 205 -9.28 4.73 -13.33
CA ASP A 205 -9.37 5.82 -12.35
C ASP A 205 -10.23 5.43 -11.15
N PHE A 206 -9.59 5.22 -10.00
CA PHE A 206 -10.26 4.89 -8.74
C PHE A 206 -10.40 6.10 -7.80
N ARG A 207 -10.05 7.31 -8.24
CA ARG A 207 -9.92 8.49 -7.35
C ARG A 207 -11.23 8.91 -6.67
N PHE A 208 -12.36 8.51 -7.23
CA PHE A 208 -13.69 8.85 -6.71
C PHE A 208 -14.27 7.76 -5.82
N ASP A 209 -13.74 6.53 -5.91
CA ASP A 209 -14.27 5.37 -5.20
C ASP A 209 -13.38 4.94 -4.02
N ILE A 210 -12.07 5.12 -4.16
CA ILE A 210 -11.09 4.78 -3.13
C ILE A 210 -10.57 6.06 -2.47
N SER A 211 -10.67 6.13 -1.14
CA SER A 211 -10.17 7.26 -0.37
C SER A 211 -8.68 7.50 -0.62
N ARG A 212 -8.23 8.77 -0.49
CA ARG A 212 -6.80 9.10 -0.68
C ARG A 212 -5.88 8.26 0.20
N LYS A 213 -6.25 8.05 1.47
CA LYS A 213 -5.53 7.18 2.40
C LYS A 213 -5.38 5.74 1.87
N ASN A 214 -6.45 5.18 1.31
CA ASN A 214 -6.44 3.81 0.79
C ASN A 214 -5.66 3.71 -0.53
N LEU A 215 -5.69 4.75 -1.38
CA LEU A 215 -4.82 4.84 -2.56
C LEU A 215 -3.34 4.89 -2.15
N ASP A 216 -2.99 5.66 -1.12
CA ASP A 216 -1.62 5.75 -0.62
C ASP A 216 -1.15 4.42 0.01
N ALA A 217 -2.07 3.66 0.64
CA ALA A 217 -1.80 2.33 1.18
C ALA A 217 -1.63 1.28 0.07
N LEU A 218 -2.48 1.30 -0.97
CA LEU A 218 -2.32 0.49 -2.17
C LEU A 218 -0.97 0.76 -2.84
N ALA A 219 -0.59 2.02 -3.03
CA ALA A 219 0.70 2.38 -3.60
C ALA A 219 1.88 1.90 -2.73
N ALA A 220 1.78 2.01 -1.40
CA ALA A 220 2.80 1.47 -0.49
C ALA A 220 2.93 -0.06 -0.61
N PHE A 221 1.81 -0.78 -0.75
CA PHE A 221 1.82 -2.22 -1.01
C PHE A 221 2.42 -2.57 -2.37
N LEU A 222 2.10 -1.83 -3.43
CA LEU A 222 2.66 -2.07 -4.76
C LEU A 222 4.17 -1.79 -4.81
N ASP A 223 4.65 -0.82 -4.04
CA ASP A 223 6.07 -0.43 -3.96
C ASP A 223 6.90 -1.43 -3.12
N LEU A 224 6.43 -1.76 -1.91
CA LEU A 224 7.24 -2.50 -0.92
C LEU A 224 6.65 -3.86 -0.51
N GLY A 225 5.39 -4.11 -0.84
CA GLY A 225 4.65 -5.28 -0.39
C GLY A 225 4.57 -6.41 -1.40
N LEU A 226 5.05 -6.27 -2.64
CA LEU A 226 4.96 -7.34 -3.63
C LEU A 226 5.98 -8.45 -3.36
N VAL A 227 5.51 -9.70 -3.38
CA VAL A 227 6.34 -10.90 -3.17
C VAL A 227 6.46 -11.69 -4.46
N ASN A 228 7.68 -12.05 -4.86
CA ASN A 228 7.91 -12.86 -6.03
C ASN A 228 7.69 -14.36 -5.74
N TYR A 229 6.42 -14.79 -5.74
CA TYR A 229 6.07 -16.19 -5.46
C TYR A 229 6.76 -17.22 -6.35
N SER A 230 7.20 -16.85 -7.56
CA SER A 230 7.90 -17.80 -8.44
C SER A 230 9.27 -18.27 -7.93
N GLU A 231 9.81 -17.61 -6.90
CA GLU A 231 11.05 -18.03 -6.24
C GLU A 231 10.86 -19.22 -5.29
N PHE A 232 9.62 -19.46 -4.83
CA PHE A 232 9.36 -20.49 -3.82
C PHE A 232 8.07 -21.29 -4.01
N ILE A 233 7.20 -20.97 -4.97
CA ILE A 233 6.09 -21.83 -5.44
C ILE A 233 6.39 -22.31 -6.86
N ASP A 234 6.26 -23.62 -7.08
CA ASP A 234 6.25 -24.22 -8.41
C ASP A 234 4.87 -24.04 -9.03
N TYR A 235 4.78 -23.38 -10.18
CA TYR A 235 3.48 -22.96 -10.73
C TYR A 235 2.70 -24.12 -11.37
N ASP A 236 3.39 -25.18 -11.78
CA ASP A 236 2.77 -26.35 -12.38
C ASP A 236 2.19 -27.27 -11.31
N THR A 237 2.98 -27.55 -10.27
CA THR A 237 2.60 -28.45 -9.18
C THR A 237 1.90 -27.75 -8.02
N LYS A 238 2.00 -26.42 -7.92
CA LYS A 238 1.50 -25.59 -6.81
C LYS A 238 2.15 -25.90 -5.45
N LEU A 239 3.25 -26.65 -5.46
CA LEU A 239 4.00 -27.03 -4.27
C LEU A 239 5.17 -26.07 -4.03
N PRO A 240 5.69 -26.01 -2.79
CA PRO A 240 6.92 -25.27 -2.52
C PRO A 240 8.10 -25.79 -3.35
N ARG A 241 8.88 -24.88 -3.96
CA ARG A 241 10.10 -25.22 -4.73
C ARG A 241 11.26 -25.61 -3.83
N GLN A 242 11.32 -25.00 -2.65
CA GLN A 242 12.36 -25.20 -1.66
C GLN A 242 11.91 -26.28 -0.69
N THR A 243 12.86 -27.06 -0.18
CA THR A 243 12.56 -28.10 0.82
C THR A 243 11.99 -27.47 2.08
N PRO A 244 10.74 -27.79 2.47
CA PRO A 244 10.12 -27.20 3.63
C PRO A 244 10.60 -27.87 4.94
N VAL A 245 10.68 -27.08 6.00
CA VAL A 245 10.86 -27.54 7.37
C VAL A 245 9.47 -27.66 8.02
N MET A 246 8.84 -28.82 7.86
CA MET A 246 7.45 -29.06 8.32
C MET A 246 7.21 -28.69 9.80
N ALA A 247 8.19 -28.94 10.67
CA ALA A 247 8.09 -28.58 12.09
C ALA A 247 8.05 -27.06 12.32
N ASN A 248 8.74 -26.27 11.49
CA ASN A 248 8.67 -24.81 11.54
C ASN A 248 7.29 -24.35 11.05
N GLY A 249 6.82 -24.87 9.91
CA GLY A 249 5.48 -24.58 9.37
C GLY A 249 4.36 -24.86 10.38
N GLN A 250 4.41 -26.02 11.03
CA GLN A 250 3.49 -26.39 12.10
C GLN A 250 3.55 -25.41 13.28
N THR A 251 4.75 -25.02 13.70
CA THR A 251 4.95 -24.08 14.82
C THR A 251 4.35 -22.71 14.49
N ARG A 252 4.61 -22.22 13.27
CA ARG A 252 4.08 -20.95 12.78
C ARG A 252 2.56 -20.96 12.71
N TYR A 253 1.99 -22.00 12.12
CA TYR A 253 0.55 -22.23 12.05
C TYR A 253 -0.09 -22.28 13.43
N SER A 254 0.43 -23.11 14.33
CA SER A 254 -0.13 -23.33 15.66
C SER A 254 -0.17 -22.05 16.50
N ARG A 255 0.86 -21.20 16.37
CA ARG A 255 0.97 -19.95 17.13
C ARG A 255 0.16 -18.79 16.57
N THR A 256 -0.22 -18.86 15.30
CA THR A 256 -0.71 -17.69 14.56
C THR A 256 -2.11 -17.89 13.98
N CYS A 257 -2.39 -19.09 13.48
CA CYS A 257 -3.55 -19.39 12.66
C CYS A 257 -4.55 -20.30 13.38
N ALA A 258 -4.04 -21.29 14.12
CA ALA A 258 -4.85 -22.38 14.67
C ALA A 258 -5.92 -21.93 15.68
N SER A 259 -5.73 -20.82 16.38
CA SER A 259 -6.74 -20.30 17.33
C SER A 259 -8.06 -19.94 16.65
N CYS A 260 -8.03 -19.58 15.36
CA CYS A 260 -9.20 -19.26 14.57
C CYS A 260 -9.54 -20.38 13.57
N HIS A 261 -8.53 -20.91 12.88
CA HIS A 261 -8.72 -21.90 11.81
C HIS A 261 -8.83 -23.35 12.30
N GLY A 262 -8.56 -23.62 13.58
CA GLY A 262 -8.51 -24.98 14.14
C GLY A 262 -7.15 -25.62 13.98
N ALA A 263 -6.90 -26.72 14.70
CA ALA A 263 -5.63 -27.45 14.55
C ALA A 263 -5.54 -28.20 13.20
N ASP A 264 -6.68 -28.58 12.65
CA ASP A 264 -6.87 -29.25 11.36
C ASP A 264 -7.23 -28.28 10.21
N GLY A 265 -7.35 -26.98 10.49
CA GLY A 265 -7.72 -25.97 9.49
C GLY A 265 -9.20 -25.95 9.11
N LYS A 266 -10.09 -26.67 9.81
CA LYS A 266 -11.49 -26.87 9.44
C LYS A 266 -12.51 -26.07 10.27
N ASN A 267 -12.08 -25.21 11.19
CA ASN A 267 -13.02 -24.43 12.03
C ASN A 267 -13.83 -23.38 11.25
N ILE A 268 -13.31 -22.91 10.10
CA ILE A 268 -13.97 -21.89 9.29
C ILE A 268 -14.25 -22.49 7.92
N ASN A 269 -15.53 -22.68 7.60
CA ASN A 269 -15.98 -22.99 6.24
C ASN A 269 -16.14 -21.69 5.46
N PHE A 270 -15.35 -21.51 4.39
CA PHE A 270 -15.37 -20.32 3.54
C PHE A 270 -16.46 -20.33 2.46
N LYS A 271 -17.21 -21.44 2.36
CA LYS A 271 -18.35 -21.60 1.45
C LYS A 271 -19.60 -21.99 2.23
N ILE A 272 -20.35 -22.95 1.72
CA ILE A 272 -21.63 -23.42 2.28
C ILE A 272 -21.45 -24.83 2.85
N ALA A 273 -22.38 -25.27 3.68
CA ALA A 273 -22.27 -26.57 4.35
C ALA A 273 -22.28 -27.75 3.36
N GLU A 274 -22.97 -27.60 2.23
CA GLU A 274 -23.15 -28.63 1.20
C GLU A 274 -21.93 -28.78 0.28
N ALA A 275 -21.08 -27.75 0.22
CA ALA A 275 -19.86 -27.72 -0.58
C ALA A 275 -18.80 -26.93 0.19
N PRO A 276 -18.31 -27.48 1.31
CA PRO A 276 -17.42 -26.76 2.20
C PRO A 276 -16.08 -26.47 1.51
N GLN A 277 -15.46 -25.39 1.95
CA GLN A 277 -14.08 -25.09 1.60
C GLN A 277 -13.36 -24.62 2.86
N TYR A 278 -12.26 -25.27 3.18
CA TYR A 278 -11.44 -25.00 4.33
C TYR A 278 -10.08 -24.45 3.92
N LEU A 279 -9.23 -24.17 4.91
CA LEU A 279 -7.96 -23.48 4.69
C LEU A 279 -7.02 -24.25 3.76
N ALA A 280 -6.93 -25.57 3.96
CA ALA A 280 -6.07 -26.43 3.16
C ALA A 280 -6.53 -26.51 1.70
N ASP A 281 -7.85 -26.52 1.45
CA ASP A 281 -8.41 -26.52 0.10
C ASP A 281 -7.97 -25.28 -0.70
N ILE A 282 -7.91 -24.11 -0.04
CA ILE A 282 -7.41 -22.87 -0.65
C ILE A 282 -5.91 -22.99 -0.91
N ALA A 283 -5.13 -23.44 0.07
CA ALA A 283 -3.68 -23.57 -0.07
C ALA A 283 -3.26 -24.54 -1.18
N VAL A 284 -4.02 -25.61 -1.41
CA VAL A 284 -3.78 -26.57 -2.49
C VAL A 284 -4.27 -26.03 -3.84
N ALA A 285 -5.50 -25.50 -3.89
CA ALA A 285 -6.08 -25.04 -5.16
C ALA A 285 -5.43 -23.76 -5.68
N ASN A 286 -5.08 -22.84 -4.77
CA ASN A 286 -4.59 -21.50 -5.07
C ASN A 286 -3.59 -21.03 -3.98
N PRO A 287 -2.34 -21.54 -4.00
CA PRO A 287 -1.33 -21.20 -2.98
C PRO A 287 -1.01 -19.71 -2.94
N TRP A 288 -1.15 -18.99 -4.06
CA TRP A 288 -0.92 -17.54 -4.14
C TRP A 288 -1.97 -16.76 -3.34
N GLU A 289 -3.25 -17.14 -3.45
CA GLU A 289 -4.32 -16.55 -2.64
C GLU A 289 -4.11 -16.83 -1.16
N PHE A 290 -3.79 -18.07 -0.81
CA PHE A 290 -3.51 -18.45 0.58
C PHE A 290 -2.39 -17.59 1.17
N LEU A 291 -1.24 -17.49 0.48
CA LEU A 291 -0.10 -16.73 1.00
C LEU A 291 -0.34 -15.23 1.00
N HIS A 292 -1.02 -14.67 0.00
CA HIS A 292 -1.38 -13.26 0.01
C HIS A 292 -2.21 -12.93 1.25
N LYS A 293 -3.26 -13.73 1.52
CA LYS A 293 -4.14 -13.51 2.68
C LYS A 293 -3.41 -13.77 3.99
N ALA A 294 -2.50 -14.75 4.06
CA ALA A 294 -1.65 -14.93 5.23
C ALA A 294 -0.76 -13.70 5.49
N LEU A 295 -0.15 -13.15 4.43
CA LEU A 295 0.75 -12.00 4.52
C LEU A 295 0.03 -10.73 4.95
N TYR A 296 -1.10 -10.39 4.32
CA TYR A 296 -1.71 -9.07 4.46
C TYR A 296 -3.05 -9.06 5.21
N GLY A 297 -3.62 -10.24 5.46
CA GLY A 297 -4.91 -10.44 6.10
C GLY A 297 -6.05 -10.64 5.11
N GLN A 298 -7.26 -10.78 5.65
CA GLN A 298 -8.50 -10.96 4.88
C GLN A 298 -9.31 -9.65 4.89
N PRO A 299 -9.72 -9.12 3.73
CA PRO A 299 -10.56 -7.92 3.67
C PRO A 299 -11.81 -8.04 4.53
N GLY A 300 -12.09 -7.00 5.32
CA GLY A 300 -13.26 -6.95 6.21
C GLY A 300 -13.18 -7.85 7.44
N VAL A 301 -12.05 -8.52 7.68
CA VAL A 301 -11.83 -9.37 8.88
C VAL A 301 -10.69 -8.80 9.70
N SER A 302 -11.01 -7.93 10.66
CA SER A 302 -10.04 -7.30 11.56
C SER A 302 -9.28 -8.29 12.45
N GLY A 303 -9.84 -9.47 12.69
CA GLY A 303 -9.26 -10.52 13.53
C GLY A 303 -8.25 -11.45 12.83
N MET A 304 -8.02 -11.30 11.52
CA MET A 304 -7.01 -12.11 10.81
C MET A 304 -5.67 -11.36 10.78
N PRO A 305 -4.67 -11.79 11.58
CA PRO A 305 -3.46 -11.00 11.74
C PRO A 305 -2.52 -11.18 10.54
N PRO A 306 -2.07 -10.10 9.87
CA PRO A 306 -1.09 -10.19 8.79
C PRO A 306 0.24 -10.75 9.31
N VAL A 307 0.85 -11.70 8.61
CA VAL A 307 2.21 -12.18 8.98
C VAL A 307 3.31 -11.27 8.46
N SER A 308 3.02 -10.36 7.52
CA SER A 308 4.00 -9.37 7.03
C SER A 308 4.50 -8.44 8.13
N THR A 309 3.69 -8.17 9.15
CA THR A 309 4.08 -7.35 10.31
C THR A 309 4.91 -8.11 11.35
N ARG A 310 5.18 -9.41 11.11
CA ARG A 310 5.91 -10.30 12.04
C ARG A 310 7.32 -10.68 11.58
N GLY A 311 7.80 -10.10 10.47
CA GLY A 311 9.16 -10.33 9.96
C GLY A 311 9.43 -11.77 9.52
N TRP A 312 8.43 -12.46 8.97
CA TRP A 312 8.60 -13.81 8.44
C TRP A 312 9.45 -13.79 7.17
N SER A 313 10.35 -14.77 7.05
CA SER A 313 11.18 -14.97 5.87
C SER A 313 10.42 -15.74 4.78
N ASP A 314 10.94 -15.74 3.54
CA ASP A 314 10.41 -16.57 2.46
C ASP A 314 10.42 -18.07 2.81
N GLN A 315 11.40 -18.52 3.61
CA GLN A 315 11.43 -19.88 4.14
C GLN A 315 10.28 -20.13 5.13
N ASP A 316 9.96 -19.17 6.01
CA ASP A 316 8.81 -19.32 6.91
C ASP A 316 7.48 -19.42 6.14
N LEU A 317 7.34 -18.69 5.03
CA LEU A 317 6.16 -18.78 4.15
C LEU A 317 6.11 -20.11 3.41
N THR A 318 7.26 -20.59 2.92
CA THR A 318 7.43 -21.91 2.29
C THR A 318 7.02 -23.02 3.26
N ASP A 319 7.49 -22.96 4.50
CA ASP A 319 7.19 -23.93 5.55
C ASP A 319 5.71 -23.89 5.94
N LEU A 320 5.13 -22.69 6.08
CA LEU A 320 3.72 -22.51 6.36
C LEU A 320 2.86 -23.12 5.24
N LEU A 321 3.16 -22.81 3.98
CA LEU A 321 2.43 -23.34 2.82
C LEU A 321 2.45 -24.87 2.82
N ALA A 322 3.64 -25.46 2.95
CA ALA A 322 3.80 -26.91 2.98
C ALA A 322 2.98 -27.57 4.10
N TYR A 323 3.04 -27.00 5.31
CA TYR A 323 2.28 -27.50 6.45
C TYR A 323 0.77 -27.41 6.21
N VAL A 324 0.26 -26.26 5.76
CA VAL A 324 -1.18 -26.10 5.52
C VAL A 324 -1.68 -26.98 4.37
N GLN A 325 -0.90 -27.15 3.30
CA GLN A 325 -1.24 -28.09 2.23
C GLN A 325 -1.31 -29.53 2.74
N SER A 326 -0.47 -29.91 3.71
CA SER A 326 -0.54 -31.25 4.32
C SER A 326 -1.77 -31.51 5.20
N LEU A 327 -2.58 -30.48 5.48
CA LEU A 327 -3.87 -30.62 6.18
C LEU A 327 -5.04 -30.96 5.25
N ALA A 328 -4.81 -30.97 3.94
CA ALA A 328 -5.79 -31.42 2.95
C ALA A 328 -5.73 -32.96 2.89
N ASP A 329 -6.42 -33.61 3.82
CA ASP A 329 -6.70 -35.06 3.75
C ASP A 329 -7.57 -35.40 2.53
#